data_AF-A0A1E7GL79-F1
#
_entry.id   AF-A0A1E7GL79-F1
#
_cell.length_a   1.000
_cell.length_b   1.000
_cell.length_c   1.000
_cell.angle_alpha   90.00
_cell.angle_beta   90.00
_cell.angle_gamma   90.00
#
_symmetry.space_group_name_H-M   'P 1'
#
loop_
_entity.id
_entity.type
_entity.pdbx_description
1 polymer ?
#
loop_
_entity_poly.entity_id
_entity_poly.type
_entity_poly.pdbx_seq_one_letter_code
_entity_poly.pdbx_strand_id
1 'polypeptide(L)'
;MLQYAESSPFDPFIGLLYGVGESLYVNSVLWFFTCLFCTTILFYWVSKLKDRRVILFVLILLGLLGPLIHHHMNVRLPWNLELSFVAIVFYGLGYVVSKSEASRLSSFSKLRYLGIVVLCGILLLTVKFNGRVNMNKMQLGNLALFYSGAFSGIGVSILLSSIVPRNIFFEWLSRNTIVIFPLHMLIFSAFTGIGVTVFRIDYSFNENLMFSVLYTIGAFAVCYPTSYILSNHFPWIVGQRTTLPMRALQNEQNE
;
A
#
# COMPACT_ATOMS: atom_id res chain seq x y z
N MET A 1 4.90 2.61 25.30
CA MET A 1 4.61 4.06 25.23
C MET A 1 5.56 4.93 26.04
N LEU A 2 6.18 4.46 27.14
CA LEU A 2 7.09 5.28 27.96
C LEU A 2 8.37 5.79 27.24
N GLN A 3 8.80 5.13 26.17
CA GLN A 3 10.07 5.43 25.48
C GLN A 3 10.06 6.73 24.64
N TYR A 4 8.93 7.43 24.55
CA TYR A 4 8.77 8.69 23.80
C TYR A 4 8.30 9.87 24.68
N ALA A 5 8.21 9.69 26.00
CA ALA A 5 7.77 10.75 26.92
C ALA A 5 8.76 11.94 26.98
N GLU A 6 10.01 11.72 26.59
CA GLU A 6 11.08 12.72 26.51
C GLU A 6 11.34 13.22 25.07
N SER A 7 10.59 12.73 24.07
CA SER A 7 10.75 13.16 22.68
C SER A 7 10.21 14.58 22.47
N SER A 8 10.90 15.35 21.62
CA SER A 8 10.47 16.70 21.25
C SER A 8 9.14 16.64 20.50
N PRO A 9 8.22 17.62 20.68
CA PRO A 9 7.00 17.71 19.87
C PRO A 9 7.25 17.77 18.35
N PHE A 10 8.49 18.09 17.93
CA PHE A 10 8.92 18.11 16.53
C PHE A 10 9.41 16.76 15.99
N ASP A 11 9.71 15.77 16.84
CA ASP A 11 10.28 14.48 16.42
C ASP A 11 9.34 13.70 15.46
N PRO A 12 8.01 13.72 15.60
CA PRO A 12 7.10 13.14 14.59
C PRO A 12 7.22 13.80 13.20
N PHE A 13 7.49 15.11 13.15
CA PHE A 13 7.67 15.84 11.89
C PHE A 13 9.01 15.53 11.25
N ILE A 14 10.08 15.43 12.04
CA ILE A 14 11.39 14.96 11.58
C ILE A 14 11.27 13.52 11.08
N GLY A 15 10.55 12.66 11.80
CA GLY A 15 10.29 11.28 11.40
C GLY A 15 9.47 11.15 10.12
N LEU A 16 8.54 12.07 9.87
CA LEU A 16 7.79 12.19 8.61
C LEU A 16 8.70 12.63 7.45
N LEU A 17 9.55 13.64 7.68
CA LEU A 17 10.51 14.14 6.69
C LEU A 17 11.60 13.12 6.34
N TYR A 18 12.06 12.32 7.31
CA TYR A 18 13.02 11.24 7.09
C TYR A 18 12.35 10.01 6.45
N GLY A 19 11.09 9.75 6.81
CA GLY A 19 10.20 8.83 6.11
C GLY A 19 10.49 7.33 6.29
N VAL A 20 11.38 6.96 7.22
CA VAL A 20 11.77 5.57 7.50
C VAL A 20 10.85 4.94 8.54
N GLY A 21 10.56 3.64 8.39
CA GLY A 21 9.55 2.94 9.20
C GLY A 21 9.71 3.02 10.72
N GLU A 22 10.94 3.18 11.23
CA GLU A 22 11.20 3.29 12.68
C GLU A 22 11.07 4.73 13.20
N SER A 23 11.35 5.75 12.37
CA SER A 23 11.10 7.16 12.73
C SER A 23 9.62 7.54 12.62
N LEU A 24 8.81 6.73 11.93
CA LEU A 24 7.37 6.88 11.78
C LEU A 24 6.56 6.25 12.93
N TYR A 25 7.04 6.33 14.18
CA TYR A 25 6.46 5.64 15.34
C TYR A 25 4.98 6.01 15.62
N VAL A 26 4.55 7.23 15.28
CA VAL A 26 3.15 7.68 15.41
C VAL A 26 2.22 6.97 14.42
N ASN A 27 2.70 6.69 13.20
CA ASN A 27 1.92 6.02 12.16
C ASN A 27 2.87 5.28 11.20
N SER A 28 3.29 4.09 11.60
CA SER A 28 4.31 3.33 10.86
C SER A 28 3.92 3.09 9.40
N VAL A 29 2.62 2.89 9.13
CA VAL A 29 2.01 2.59 7.82
C VAL A 29 2.37 3.64 6.74
N LEU A 30 2.75 4.86 7.13
CA LEU A 30 3.23 5.91 6.22
C LEU A 30 4.50 5.52 5.44
N TRP A 31 5.28 4.51 5.88
CA TRP A 31 6.46 3.98 5.17
C TRP A 31 6.16 3.62 3.70
N PHE A 32 4.93 3.17 3.44
CA PHE A 32 4.49 2.77 2.11
C PHE A 32 4.41 3.97 1.16
N PHE A 33 4.03 5.16 1.63
CA PHE A 33 3.93 6.35 0.77
C PHE A 33 5.29 6.88 0.33
N THR A 34 6.26 6.90 1.24
CA THR A 34 7.64 7.33 0.92
C THR A 34 8.32 6.33 -0.02
N CYS A 35 8.12 5.04 0.22
CA CYS A 35 8.52 3.97 -0.69
C CYS A 35 7.86 4.10 -2.08
N LEU A 36 6.54 4.33 -2.13
CA LEU A 36 5.79 4.50 -3.39
C LEU A 36 6.26 5.72 -4.17
N PHE A 37 6.50 6.85 -3.50
CA PHE A 37 7.06 8.06 -4.10
C PHE A 37 8.44 7.81 -4.74
N CYS A 38 9.36 7.17 -4.01
CA CYS A 38 10.65 6.77 -4.58
C CYS A 38 10.48 5.80 -5.77
N THR A 39 9.55 4.84 -5.64
CA THR A 39 9.24 3.86 -6.69
C THR A 39 8.73 4.51 -7.97
N THR A 40 7.86 5.52 -7.88
CA THR A 40 7.33 6.23 -9.06
C THR A 40 8.42 7.08 -9.73
N ILE A 41 9.33 7.70 -8.97
CA ILE A 41 10.48 8.43 -9.52
C ILE A 41 11.44 7.48 -10.25
N LEU A 42 11.82 6.36 -9.63
CA LEU A 42 12.66 5.36 -10.29
C LEU A 42 11.97 4.80 -11.54
N PHE A 43 10.68 4.47 -11.44
CA PHE A 43 9.93 3.93 -12.55
C PHE A 43 9.71 4.93 -13.69
N TYR A 44 9.64 6.24 -13.42
CA TYR A 44 9.60 7.26 -14.47
C TYR A 44 10.78 7.10 -15.44
N TRP A 45 12.00 6.90 -14.93
CA TRP A 45 13.19 6.66 -15.74
C TRP A 45 13.14 5.32 -16.47
N VAL A 46 12.78 4.23 -15.76
CA VAL A 46 12.62 2.89 -16.38
C VAL A 46 11.58 2.90 -17.51
N SER A 47 10.50 3.69 -17.38
CA SER A 47 9.44 3.81 -18.37
C SER A 47 9.84 4.53 -19.67
N LYS A 48 11.00 5.20 -19.70
CA LYS A 48 11.57 5.80 -20.92
C LYS A 48 12.24 4.76 -21.82
N LEU A 49 12.55 3.58 -21.29
CA LEU A 49 13.09 2.47 -22.07
C LEU A 49 12.02 1.96 -23.06
N LYS A 50 12.40 1.78 -24.33
CA LYS A 50 11.45 1.36 -25.39
C LYS A 50 11.21 -0.15 -25.42
N ASP A 51 12.23 -0.95 -25.09
CA ASP A 51 12.16 -2.41 -25.16
C ASP A 51 11.67 -3.02 -23.84
N ARG A 52 10.58 -3.79 -23.93
CA ARG A 52 9.99 -4.58 -22.82
C ARG A 52 11.00 -5.52 -22.18
N ARG A 53 11.90 -6.16 -22.94
CA ARG A 53 12.92 -7.08 -22.42
C ARG A 53 13.93 -6.34 -21.55
N VAL A 54 14.36 -5.16 -22.00
CA VAL A 54 15.28 -4.29 -21.26
C VAL A 54 14.61 -3.76 -19.98
N ILE A 55 13.33 -3.36 -20.04
CA ILE A 55 12.55 -3.01 -18.83
C ILE A 55 12.57 -4.18 -17.83
N LEU A 56 12.20 -5.39 -18.26
CA LEU A 56 12.15 -6.57 -17.37
C LEU A 56 13.53 -6.89 -16.75
N PHE A 57 14.60 -6.80 -17.54
CA PHE A 57 15.96 -6.99 -17.06
C PHE A 57 16.36 -5.95 -16.00
N VAL A 58 16.07 -4.66 -16.24
CA VAL A 58 16.34 -3.58 -15.28
C VAL A 58 15.53 -3.76 -13.99
N LEU A 59 14.26 -4.18 -14.09
CA LEU A 59 13.44 -4.48 -12.90
C LEU A 59 14.05 -5.61 -12.06
N ILE A 60 14.53 -6.69 -12.69
CA ILE A 60 15.20 -7.80 -11.98
C ILE A 60 16.48 -7.30 -11.30
N LEU A 61 17.31 -6.51 -12.00
CA LEU A 61 18.56 -5.97 -11.45
C LEU A 61 18.29 -5.10 -10.20
N LEU A 62 17.32 -4.18 -10.27
CA LEU A 62 16.93 -3.35 -9.13
C LEU A 62 16.35 -4.19 -7.99
N GLY A 63 15.49 -5.16 -8.31
CA GLY A 63 14.87 -6.08 -7.34
C GLY A 63 15.86 -6.93 -6.53
N LEU A 64 17.08 -7.11 -7.04
CA LEU A 64 18.21 -7.74 -6.34
C LEU A 64 19.08 -6.70 -5.60
N LEU A 65 19.25 -5.51 -6.17
CA LEU A 65 20.08 -4.45 -5.62
C LEU A 65 19.60 -3.94 -4.26
N GLY A 66 18.29 -3.71 -4.08
CA GLY A 66 17.73 -3.20 -2.81
C GLY A 66 18.08 -4.05 -1.58
N PRO A 67 17.81 -5.37 -1.59
CA PRO A 67 18.20 -6.28 -0.52
C PRO A 67 19.72 -6.35 -0.30
N LEU A 68 20.52 -6.29 -1.36
CA LEU A 68 21.98 -6.28 -1.28
C LEU A 68 22.50 -5.01 -0.58
N ILE A 69 21.98 -3.83 -0.93
CA ILE A 69 22.33 -2.57 -0.26
C ILE A 69 22.04 -2.65 1.24
N HIS A 70 20.84 -3.12 1.61
CA HIS A 70 20.46 -3.25 3.02
C HIS A 70 21.39 -4.22 3.78
N HIS A 71 21.70 -5.39 3.19
CA HIS A 71 22.58 -6.38 3.79
C HIS A 71 24.01 -5.87 4.03
N HIS A 72 24.57 -5.09 3.10
CA HIS A 72 25.96 -4.62 3.21
C HIS A 72 26.12 -3.33 4.00
N MET A 73 25.17 -2.40 3.89
CA MET A 73 25.27 -1.09 4.56
C MET A 73 24.67 -1.11 5.97
N ASN A 74 23.76 -2.04 6.29
CA ASN A 74 23.02 -2.13 7.55
C ASN A 74 22.37 -0.80 8.01
N VAL A 75 22.08 0.09 7.05
CA VAL A 75 21.50 1.41 7.25
C VAL A 75 20.22 1.53 6.42
N ARG A 76 19.24 2.23 6.97
CA ARG A 76 17.99 2.59 6.28
C ARG A 76 18.20 3.87 5.48
N LEU A 77 17.93 3.84 4.18
CA LEU A 77 18.05 5.04 3.36
C LEU A 77 16.83 5.96 3.60
N PRO A 78 16.99 7.29 3.44
CA PRO A 78 15.87 8.22 3.49
C PRO A 78 14.72 7.78 2.57
N TRP A 79 13.49 8.01 3.03
CA TRP A 79 12.25 7.70 2.30
C TRP A 79 12.07 6.22 1.89
N ASN A 80 12.81 5.30 2.52
CA ASN A 80 12.85 3.87 2.17
C ASN A 80 13.25 3.62 0.70
N LEU A 81 14.20 4.38 0.17
CA LEU A 81 14.72 4.20 -1.20
C LEU A 81 15.17 2.76 -1.48
N GLU A 82 15.76 2.07 -0.50
CA GLU A 82 16.16 0.67 -0.58
C GLU A 82 14.96 -0.30 -0.73
N LEU A 83 13.80 -0.02 -0.12
CA LEU A 83 12.57 -0.78 -0.33
C LEU A 83 11.97 -0.47 -1.72
N SER A 84 12.15 0.74 -2.23
CA SER A 84 11.61 1.12 -3.55
C SER A 84 12.21 0.30 -4.69
N PHE A 85 13.46 -0.15 -4.55
CA PHE A 85 14.08 -1.11 -5.47
C PHE A 85 13.42 -2.50 -5.48
N VAL A 86 12.81 -2.92 -4.37
CA VAL A 86 11.99 -4.15 -4.30
C VAL A 86 10.59 -3.88 -4.85
N ALA A 87 9.99 -2.74 -4.48
CA ALA A 87 8.65 -2.34 -4.91
C ALA A 87 8.54 -2.10 -6.43
N ILE A 88 9.60 -1.60 -7.07
CA ILE A 88 9.61 -1.32 -8.51
C ILE A 88 9.36 -2.57 -9.36
N VAL A 89 9.74 -3.76 -8.87
CA VAL A 89 9.48 -5.03 -9.56
C VAL A 89 7.98 -5.24 -9.73
N PHE A 90 7.20 -5.09 -8.66
CA PHE A 90 5.74 -5.21 -8.70
C PHE A 90 5.10 -4.08 -9.52
N TYR A 91 5.55 -2.84 -9.32
CA TYR A 91 5.04 -1.66 -10.03
C TYR A 91 5.24 -1.78 -11.55
N GLY A 92 6.46 -2.11 -11.96
CA GLY A 92 6.86 -2.20 -13.36
C GLY A 92 6.29 -3.44 -14.07
N LEU A 93 6.16 -4.57 -13.38
CA LEU A 93 5.43 -5.73 -13.93
C LEU A 93 3.94 -5.41 -14.11
N GLY A 94 3.31 -4.70 -13.17
CA GLY A 94 1.94 -4.20 -13.32
C GLY A 94 1.76 -3.35 -14.58
N TYR A 95 2.68 -2.42 -14.84
CA TYR A 95 2.72 -1.62 -16.07
C TYR A 95 2.91 -2.47 -17.35
N VAL A 96 3.81 -3.46 -17.32
CA VAL A 96 4.06 -4.34 -18.48
C VAL A 96 2.83 -5.22 -18.77
N VAL A 97 2.15 -5.71 -17.73
CA VAL A 97 0.93 -6.51 -17.87
C VAL A 97 -0.26 -5.65 -18.33
N SER A 98 -0.44 -4.43 -17.82
CA SER A 98 -1.55 -3.55 -18.21
C SER A 98 -1.51 -3.13 -19.68
N LYS A 99 -0.31 -3.06 -20.28
CA LYS A 99 -0.11 -2.85 -21.72
C LYS A 99 -0.28 -4.09 -22.59
N SER A 100 -0.45 -5.26 -21.99
CA SER A 100 -0.53 -6.54 -22.72
C SER A 100 -1.97 -7.04 -22.83
N GLU A 101 -2.24 -7.85 -23.85
CA GLU A 101 -3.56 -8.46 -24.06
C GLU A 101 -3.97 -9.42 -22.93
N ALA A 102 -3.03 -9.85 -22.09
CA ALA A 102 -3.32 -10.61 -20.87
C ALA A 102 -4.12 -9.81 -19.82
N SER A 103 -4.23 -8.48 -19.97
CA SER A 103 -5.14 -7.63 -19.19
C SER A 103 -6.62 -7.90 -19.49
N ARG A 104 -6.95 -8.43 -20.68
CA ARG A 104 -8.31 -8.85 -21.05
C ARG A 104 -8.62 -10.22 -20.43
N LEU A 105 -9.01 -10.20 -19.15
CA LEU A 105 -9.29 -11.37 -18.29
C LEU A 105 -10.54 -12.21 -18.71
N SER A 106 -10.94 -12.19 -19.98
CA SER A 106 -12.31 -12.44 -20.44
C SER A 106 -12.64 -13.88 -20.87
N SER A 107 -11.79 -14.88 -20.62
CA SER A 107 -11.95 -16.21 -21.25
C SER A 107 -11.82 -17.47 -20.34
N PHE A 108 -11.37 -17.35 -19.09
CA PHE A 108 -10.97 -18.53 -18.28
C PHE A 108 -11.93 -18.90 -17.12
N SER A 109 -13.24 -18.90 -17.38
CA SER A 109 -14.29 -19.07 -16.36
C SER A 109 -14.23 -20.36 -15.53
N LYS A 110 -13.74 -21.47 -16.10
CA LYS A 110 -13.53 -22.74 -15.37
C LYS A 110 -12.13 -22.83 -14.73
N LEU A 111 -11.09 -22.41 -15.46
CA LEU A 111 -9.70 -22.47 -14.97
C LEU A 111 -9.41 -21.47 -13.84
N ARG A 112 -10.20 -20.40 -13.66
CA ARG A 112 -10.02 -19.43 -12.57
C ARG A 112 -10.03 -20.06 -11.17
N TYR A 113 -10.92 -21.03 -10.92
CA TYR A 113 -11.03 -21.66 -9.60
C TYR A 113 -9.83 -22.57 -9.32
N LEU A 114 -9.40 -23.34 -10.32
CA LEU A 114 -8.16 -24.12 -10.26
C LEU A 114 -6.95 -23.20 -10.05
N GLY A 115 -6.89 -22.07 -10.75
CA GLY A 115 -5.86 -21.05 -10.58
C GLY A 115 -5.81 -20.48 -9.16
N ILE A 116 -6.96 -20.15 -8.56
CA ILE A 116 -7.04 -19.74 -7.15
C ILE A 116 -6.49 -20.83 -6.23
N VAL A 117 -6.93 -22.09 -6.38
CA VAL A 117 -6.46 -23.20 -5.53
C VAL A 117 -4.95 -23.41 -5.65
N VAL A 118 -4.41 -23.41 -6.87
CA VAL A 118 -2.97 -23.58 -7.12
C VAL A 118 -2.15 -22.42 -6.55
N LEU A 119 -2.55 -21.17 -6.82
CA LEU A 119 -1.83 -19.99 -6.31
C LEU A 119 -1.96 -19.85 -4.79
N CYS A 120 -3.11 -20.19 -4.19
CA CYS A 120 -3.25 -20.30 -2.74
C CYS A 120 -2.32 -21.38 -2.17
N GLY A 121 -2.18 -22.53 -2.84
CA GLY A 121 -1.22 -23.57 -2.46
C GLY A 121 0.23 -23.05 -2.45
N ILE A 122 0.65 -22.35 -3.51
CA ILE A 122 1.99 -21.75 -3.61
C ILE A 122 2.18 -20.66 -2.54
N LEU A 123 1.17 -19.83 -2.28
CA LEU A 123 1.19 -18.81 -1.22
C LEU A 123 1.37 -19.45 0.17
N LEU A 124 0.62 -20.51 0.48
CA LEU A 124 0.73 -21.21 1.76
C LEU A 124 2.09 -21.90 1.93
N LEU A 125 2.61 -22.53 0.88
CA LEU A 125 3.95 -23.14 0.89
C LEU A 125 5.06 -22.08 1.08
N THR A 126 4.99 -20.98 0.35
CA THR A 126 5.98 -19.88 0.48
C THR A 126 5.92 -19.24 1.86
N VAL A 127 4.73 -18.99 2.43
CA VAL A 127 4.61 -18.52 3.83
C VAL A 127 5.20 -19.54 4.82
N LYS A 128 4.92 -20.83 4.66
CA LYS A 128 5.44 -21.89 5.55
C LYS A 128 6.98 -21.98 5.54
N PHE A 129 7.60 -21.90 4.37
CA PHE A 129 9.06 -22.07 4.22
C PHE A 129 9.85 -20.77 4.35
N ASN A 130 9.27 -19.62 4.01
CA ASN A 130 9.94 -18.32 4.10
C ASN A 130 9.80 -17.66 5.49
N GLY A 131 8.80 -18.07 6.27
CA GLY A 131 8.49 -17.48 7.57
C GLY A 131 7.87 -16.08 7.47
N ARG A 132 8.04 -15.29 8.53
CA ARG A 132 7.42 -13.96 8.64
C ARG A 132 8.12 -12.94 7.76
N VAL A 133 7.46 -12.54 6.68
CA VAL A 133 7.87 -11.40 5.84
C VAL A 133 7.43 -10.08 6.49
N ASN A 134 8.32 -9.09 6.53
CA ASN A 134 7.99 -7.70 6.84
C ASN A 134 8.80 -6.76 5.95
N MET A 135 8.19 -6.35 4.82
CA MET A 135 8.81 -5.48 3.84
C MET A 135 9.24 -4.13 4.43
N ASN A 136 8.46 -3.54 5.35
CA ASN A 136 8.84 -2.29 6.03
C ASN A 136 10.21 -2.45 6.71
N LYS A 137 10.44 -3.57 7.40
CA LYS A 137 11.72 -3.87 8.07
C LYS A 137 12.78 -4.52 7.18
N MET A 138 12.56 -4.61 5.86
CA MET A 138 13.39 -5.37 4.90
C MET A 138 13.59 -6.86 5.30
N GLN A 139 12.68 -7.41 6.11
CA GLN A 139 12.68 -8.81 6.50
C GLN A 139 12.00 -9.62 5.39
N LEU A 140 12.74 -9.91 4.31
CA LEU A 140 12.20 -10.60 3.13
C LEU A 140 12.34 -12.13 3.22
N GLY A 141 13.26 -12.63 4.05
CA GLY A 141 13.64 -14.04 4.05
C GLY A 141 14.41 -14.42 2.78
N ASN A 142 14.11 -15.59 2.21
CA ASN A 142 14.61 -16.00 0.90
C ASN A 142 13.90 -15.19 -0.21
N LEU A 143 14.66 -14.47 -1.02
CA LEU A 143 14.12 -13.60 -2.08
C LEU A 143 13.27 -14.34 -3.12
N ALA A 144 13.62 -15.59 -3.48
CA ALA A 144 12.85 -16.36 -4.45
C ALA A 144 11.49 -16.79 -3.87
N LEU A 145 11.44 -17.21 -2.60
CA LEU A 145 10.18 -17.50 -1.91
C LEU A 145 9.34 -16.23 -1.69
N PHE A 146 9.97 -15.10 -1.33
CA PHE A 146 9.32 -13.80 -1.20
C PHE A 146 8.59 -13.39 -2.49
N TYR A 147 9.30 -13.32 -3.62
CA TYR A 147 8.69 -12.94 -4.88
C TYR A 147 7.64 -13.96 -5.35
N SER A 148 7.90 -15.26 -5.20
CA SER A 148 6.93 -16.31 -5.57
C SER A 148 5.63 -16.22 -4.77
N GLY A 149 5.73 -15.98 -3.45
CA GLY A 149 4.59 -15.78 -2.58
C GLY A 149 3.84 -14.48 -2.90
N ALA A 150 4.57 -13.38 -3.10
CA ALA A 150 3.99 -12.09 -3.47
C ALA A 150 3.22 -12.15 -4.80
N PHE A 151 3.80 -12.71 -5.86
CA PHE A 151 3.10 -12.87 -7.13
C PHE A 151 1.91 -13.83 -7.05
N SER A 152 2.00 -14.88 -6.24
CA SER A 152 0.87 -15.78 -6.00
C SER A 152 -0.27 -15.07 -5.26
N GLY A 153 0.03 -14.27 -4.23
CA GLY A 153 -0.94 -13.44 -3.53
C GLY A 153 -1.59 -12.39 -4.43
N ILE A 154 -0.81 -11.71 -5.27
CA ILE A 154 -1.33 -10.76 -6.29
C ILE A 154 -2.26 -11.48 -7.26
N GLY A 155 -1.87 -12.66 -7.77
CA GLY A 155 -2.70 -13.47 -8.67
C GLY A 155 -4.01 -13.93 -8.04
N VAL A 156 -3.98 -14.40 -6.78
CA VAL A 156 -5.19 -14.74 -6.01
C VAL A 156 -6.09 -13.52 -5.86
N SER A 157 -5.55 -12.35 -5.47
CA SER A 157 -6.32 -11.12 -5.33
C SER A 157 -7.00 -10.69 -6.63
N ILE A 158 -6.31 -10.77 -7.77
CA ILE A 158 -6.88 -10.47 -9.09
C ILE A 158 -8.00 -11.46 -9.43
N LEU A 159 -7.77 -12.76 -9.27
CA LEU A 159 -8.78 -13.79 -9.59
C LEU A 159 -10.02 -13.67 -8.68
N LEU A 160 -9.84 -13.41 -7.37
CA LEU A 160 -10.96 -13.15 -6.46
C LEU A 160 -11.73 -11.88 -6.85
N SER A 161 -11.04 -10.79 -7.21
CA SER A 161 -11.69 -9.55 -7.67
C SER A 161 -12.56 -9.76 -8.93
N SER A 162 -12.22 -10.75 -9.77
CA SER A 162 -13.02 -11.13 -10.95
C SER A 162 -14.28 -11.95 -10.65
N ILE A 163 -14.41 -12.45 -9.41
CA ILE A 163 -15.57 -13.23 -8.94
C ILE A 163 -16.54 -12.35 -8.16
N VAL A 164 -16.04 -11.39 -7.39
CA VAL A 164 -16.85 -10.47 -6.59
C VAL A 164 -17.64 -9.52 -7.51
N PRO A 165 -18.98 -9.49 -7.46
CA PRO A 165 -19.76 -8.57 -8.26
C PRO A 165 -19.52 -7.11 -7.83
N ARG A 166 -19.63 -6.17 -8.77
CA ARG A 166 -19.51 -4.74 -8.48
C ARG A 166 -20.53 -4.33 -7.42
N ASN A 167 -20.04 -3.78 -6.32
CA ASN A 167 -20.85 -3.29 -5.20
C ASN A 167 -20.40 -1.86 -4.87
N ILE A 168 -21.37 -0.98 -4.58
CA ILE A 168 -21.16 0.41 -4.17
C ILE A 168 -20.15 0.51 -3.02
N PHE A 169 -20.19 -0.42 -2.05
CA PHE A 169 -19.24 -0.45 -0.93
C PHE A 169 -17.80 -0.71 -1.37
N PHE A 170 -17.55 -1.73 -2.20
CA PHE A 170 -16.21 -2.04 -2.69
C PHE A 170 -15.68 -0.97 -3.66
N GLU A 171 -16.55 -0.37 -4.46
CA GLU A 171 -16.21 0.77 -5.32
C GLU A 171 -15.85 2.01 -4.50
N TRP A 172 -16.61 2.30 -3.43
CA TRP A 172 -16.27 3.37 -2.49
C TRP A 172 -14.94 3.07 -1.78
N LEU A 173 -14.77 1.88 -1.22
CA LEU A 173 -13.57 1.48 -0.48
C LEU A 173 -12.31 1.61 -1.35
N SER A 174 -12.34 1.06 -2.57
CA SER A 174 -11.20 1.12 -3.50
C SER A 174 -10.85 2.56 -3.91
N ARG A 175 -11.85 3.39 -4.27
CA ARG A 175 -11.64 4.82 -4.61
C ARG A 175 -11.05 5.64 -3.46
N ASN A 176 -11.36 5.30 -2.21
CA ASN A 176 -10.96 6.07 -1.02
C ASN A 176 -9.78 5.42 -0.25
N THR A 177 -9.21 4.30 -0.75
CA THR A 177 -8.17 3.55 -0.04
C THR A 177 -6.93 4.41 0.26
N ILE A 178 -6.54 5.32 -0.62
CA ILE A 178 -5.38 6.21 -0.42
C ILE A 178 -5.56 7.16 0.79
N VAL A 179 -6.80 7.47 1.17
CA VAL A 179 -7.15 8.29 2.36
C VAL A 179 -7.36 7.42 3.60
N ILE A 180 -8.02 6.27 3.45
CA ILE A 180 -8.28 5.33 4.56
C ILE A 180 -6.97 4.73 5.11
N PHE A 181 -6.03 4.42 4.23
CA PHE A 181 -4.77 3.75 4.55
C PHE A 181 -3.87 4.53 5.55
N PRO A 182 -3.65 5.86 5.45
CA PRO A 182 -2.99 6.61 6.53
C PRO A 182 -3.89 6.85 7.74
N LEU A 183 -5.19 7.09 7.55
CA LEU A 183 -6.06 7.57 8.63
C LEU A 183 -6.48 6.50 9.64
N HIS A 184 -6.71 5.25 9.23
CA HIS A 184 -7.24 4.23 10.15
C HIS A 184 -6.36 4.00 11.39
N MET A 185 -5.03 3.99 11.24
CA MET A 185 -4.10 3.90 12.37
C MET A 185 -4.18 5.11 13.30
N LEU A 186 -4.30 6.33 12.76
CA LEU A 186 -4.46 7.54 13.57
C LEU A 186 -5.78 7.52 14.35
N ILE A 187 -6.85 7.01 13.74
CA ILE A 187 -8.16 6.87 14.39
C ILE A 187 -8.10 5.82 15.50
N PHE A 188 -7.44 4.67 15.27
CA PHE A 188 -7.24 3.65 16.30
C PHE A 188 -6.42 4.19 17.49
N SER A 189 -5.34 4.93 17.23
CA SER A 189 -4.55 5.61 18.25
C SER A 189 -5.36 6.67 19.01
N ALA A 190 -6.18 7.47 18.32
CA ALA A 190 -7.02 8.49 18.94
C ALA A 190 -8.11 7.88 19.84
N PHE A 191 -8.83 6.87 19.35
CA PHE A 191 -9.83 6.14 20.13
C PHE A 191 -9.22 5.41 21.33
N THR A 192 -8.03 4.81 21.17
CA THR A 192 -7.26 4.21 22.29
C THR A 192 -6.91 5.27 23.33
N GLY A 193 -6.38 6.41 22.88
CA GLY A 193 -6.05 7.55 23.75
C GLY A 193 -7.27 8.03 24.54
N ILE A 194 -8.43 8.19 23.88
CA ILE A 194 -9.69 8.59 24.52
C ILE A 194 -10.13 7.53 25.55
N GLY A 195 -10.11 6.24 25.21
CA GLY A 195 -10.49 5.15 26.13
C GLY A 195 -9.65 5.12 27.41
N VAL A 196 -8.33 5.24 27.27
CA VAL A 196 -7.39 5.19 28.41
C VAL A 196 -7.40 6.51 29.21
N THR A 197 -7.45 7.68 28.56
CA THR A 197 -7.31 8.97 29.27
C THR A 197 -8.63 9.53 29.81
N VAL A 198 -9.72 9.45 29.03
CA VAL A 198 -11.02 10.03 29.38
C VAL A 198 -11.82 9.01 30.20
N PHE A 199 -11.94 7.78 29.71
CA PHE A 199 -12.74 6.73 30.36
C PHE A 199 -11.96 5.89 31.38
N ARG A 200 -10.62 6.06 31.47
CA ARG A 200 -9.74 5.32 32.39
C ARG A 200 -9.84 3.80 32.27
N ILE A 201 -10.15 3.32 31.07
CA ILE A 201 -10.20 1.89 30.76
C ILE A 201 -8.76 1.37 30.62
N ASP A 202 -8.45 0.22 31.22
CA ASP A 202 -7.14 -0.42 31.06
C ASP A 202 -6.90 -0.80 29.59
N TYR A 203 -5.67 -0.59 29.11
CA TYR A 203 -5.24 -0.74 27.72
C TYR A 203 -5.54 -2.13 27.12
N SER A 204 -5.64 -3.16 27.97
CA SER A 204 -6.05 -4.53 27.58
C SER A 204 -7.38 -4.61 26.81
N PHE A 205 -8.26 -3.61 26.93
CA PHE A 205 -9.52 -3.56 26.17
C PHE A 205 -9.33 -3.61 24.63
N ASN A 206 -8.17 -3.20 24.13
CA ASN A 206 -7.83 -3.25 22.70
C ASN A 206 -7.69 -4.67 22.14
N GLU A 207 -7.45 -5.67 22.98
CA GLU A 207 -7.32 -7.07 22.56
C GLU A 207 -8.68 -7.77 22.42
N ASN A 208 -9.77 -7.12 22.87
CA ASN A 208 -11.11 -7.67 22.80
C ASN A 208 -11.73 -7.50 21.41
N LEU A 209 -12.30 -8.59 20.88
CA LEU A 209 -12.97 -8.63 19.58
C LEU A 209 -14.08 -7.57 19.43
N MET A 210 -14.88 -7.34 20.48
CA MET A 210 -15.95 -6.34 20.46
C MET A 210 -15.39 -4.94 20.19
N PHE A 211 -14.35 -4.55 20.91
CA PHE A 211 -13.69 -3.26 20.70
C PHE A 211 -13.01 -3.21 19.32
N SER A 212 -12.36 -4.28 18.87
CA SER A 212 -11.77 -4.36 17.51
C SER A 212 -12.79 -4.11 16.39
N VAL A 213 -14.02 -4.63 16.54
CA VAL A 213 -15.13 -4.35 15.61
C VAL A 213 -15.58 -2.89 15.70
N LEU A 214 -15.74 -2.34 16.91
CA LEU A 214 -16.10 -0.93 17.12
C LEU A 214 -15.04 0.04 16.56
N TYR A 215 -13.75 -0.24 16.79
CA TYR A 215 -12.61 0.48 16.19
C TYR A 215 -12.74 0.51 14.67
N THR A 216 -12.97 -0.65 14.04
CA THR A 216 -13.08 -0.78 12.59
C THR A 216 -14.27 0.00 12.03
N ILE A 217 -15.45 -0.11 12.66
CA ILE A 217 -16.66 0.61 12.26
C ILE A 217 -16.45 2.13 12.39
N GLY A 218 -15.94 2.59 13.54
CA GLY A 218 -15.67 4.01 13.77
C GLY A 218 -14.59 4.57 12.86
N ALA A 219 -13.56 3.78 12.51
CA ALA A 219 -12.57 4.17 11.51
C ALA A 219 -13.19 4.37 10.12
N PHE A 220 -14.09 3.49 9.66
CA PHE A 220 -14.84 3.73 8.43
C PHE A 220 -15.76 4.95 8.53
N ALA A 221 -16.46 5.12 9.65
CA ALA A 221 -17.37 6.25 9.88
C ALA A 221 -16.66 7.61 9.89
N VAL A 222 -15.39 7.68 10.35
CA VAL A 222 -14.57 8.90 10.31
C VAL A 222 -13.85 9.05 8.96
N CYS A 223 -13.34 7.98 8.36
CA CYS A 223 -12.71 8.06 7.04
C CYS A 223 -13.69 8.49 5.94
N TYR A 224 -14.98 8.17 6.05
CA TYR A 224 -16.00 8.53 5.07
C TYR A 224 -16.13 10.06 4.85
N PRO A 225 -16.46 10.89 5.86
CA PRO A 225 -16.51 12.33 5.69
C PRO A 225 -15.13 12.92 5.38
N THR A 226 -14.04 12.41 5.97
CA THR A 226 -12.69 12.93 5.67
C THR A 226 -12.32 12.74 4.20
N SER A 227 -12.61 11.57 3.61
CA SER A 227 -12.32 11.33 2.20
C SER A 227 -13.23 12.11 1.26
N TYR A 228 -14.50 12.32 1.63
CA TYR A 228 -15.40 13.24 0.92
C TYR A 228 -14.88 14.69 0.95
N ILE A 229 -14.47 15.20 2.11
CA ILE A 229 -13.91 16.55 2.26
C ILE A 229 -12.64 16.71 1.44
N LEU A 230 -11.70 15.76 1.53
CA LEU A 230 -10.43 15.79 0.79
C LEU A 230 -10.63 15.72 -0.73
N SER A 231 -11.48 14.83 -1.22
CA SER A 231 -11.75 14.73 -2.67
C SER A 231 -12.45 15.97 -3.22
N ASN A 232 -13.34 16.61 -2.46
CA ASN A 232 -14.08 17.79 -2.92
C ASN A 232 -13.28 19.11 -2.81
N HIS A 233 -12.51 19.31 -1.74
CA HIS A 233 -11.80 20.58 -1.48
C HIS A 233 -10.32 20.55 -1.85
N PHE A 234 -9.69 19.36 -1.81
CA PHE A 234 -8.25 19.17 -2.01
C PHE A 234 -7.94 18.00 -2.96
N PRO A 235 -8.59 17.90 -4.15
CA PRO A 235 -8.48 16.73 -5.04
C PRO A 235 -7.03 16.40 -5.43
N TRP A 236 -6.17 17.42 -5.54
CA TRP A 236 -4.75 17.26 -5.85
C TRP A 236 -3.98 16.43 -4.80
N ILE A 237 -4.35 16.50 -3.50
CA ILE A 237 -3.73 15.71 -2.42
C ILE A 237 -3.99 14.23 -2.64
N VAL A 238 -5.19 13.89 -3.15
CA VAL A 238 -5.64 12.52 -3.41
C VAL A 238 -5.16 12.02 -4.79
N GLY A 239 -4.37 12.82 -5.52
CA GLY A 239 -3.93 12.53 -6.89
C GLY A 239 -5.04 12.60 -7.93
N GLN A 240 -6.22 13.12 -7.57
CA GLN A 240 -7.29 13.38 -8.51
C GLN A 240 -6.95 14.66 -9.28
N ARG A 241 -6.94 14.58 -10.63
CA ARG A 241 -6.92 15.81 -11.43
C ARG A 241 -8.21 16.56 -11.12
N THR A 242 -8.11 17.83 -10.75
CA THR A 242 -9.26 18.70 -10.58
C THR A 242 -10.11 18.64 -11.84
N THR A 243 -11.24 17.96 -11.77
CA THR A 243 -12.22 18.01 -12.85
C THR A 243 -12.76 19.42 -12.85
N LEU A 244 -12.35 20.22 -13.84
CA LEU A 244 -13.06 21.45 -14.18
C LEU A 244 -14.55 21.12 -14.21
N PRO A 245 -15.41 21.89 -13.51
CA PRO A 245 -16.83 21.56 -13.45
C PRO A 245 -17.39 21.47 -14.87
N MET A 246 -18.14 20.41 -15.17
CA MET A 246 -18.58 20.04 -16.53
C MET A 246 -19.31 21.15 -17.30
N ARG A 247 -19.75 22.23 -16.62
CA ARG A 247 -20.28 23.45 -17.23
C ARG A 247 -19.29 24.18 -18.15
N ALA A 248 -17.98 24.05 -17.97
CA ALA A 248 -17.01 24.70 -18.85
C ALA A 248 -16.96 24.07 -20.25
N LEU A 249 -17.07 22.73 -20.34
CA LEU A 249 -16.95 21.98 -21.60
C LEU A 249 -18.19 22.07 -22.50
N GLN A 250 -19.31 22.59 -22.00
CA GLN A 250 -20.52 22.82 -22.80
C GLN A 250 -20.55 24.21 -23.47
N ASN A 251 -19.67 25.13 -23.09
CA ASN A 251 -19.59 26.45 -23.72
C ASN A 251 -18.58 26.47 -24.88
N GLU A 252 -17.44 25.79 -24.76
CA GLU A 252 -16.44 25.66 -25.85
C GLU A 252 -16.88 24.75 -27.02
N GLN A 253 -18.08 24.15 -26.96
CA GLN A 253 -18.68 23.41 -28.06
C GLN A 253 -19.85 24.16 -28.73
N ASN A 254 -20.11 25.41 -28.32
CA ASN A 254 -21.17 26.27 -28.84
C ASN A 254 -20.65 27.65 -29.32
N GLU A 255 -19.33 27.77 -29.53
CA GLU A 255 -18.64 28.86 -30.23
C GLU A 255 -17.87 28.30 -31.44
#